data_AF-A0A960W3Z8-F1
#
_entry.id   AF-A0A960W3Z8-F1
#
_cell.length_a   1.000
_cell.length_b   1.000
_cell.length_c   1.000
_cell.angle_alpha   90.00
_cell.angle_beta   90.00
_cell.angle_gamma   90.00
#
_symmetry.space_group_name_H-M   'P 1'
#
loop_
_entity.id
_entity.type
_entity.pdbx_description
1 polymer ?
#
loop_
_entity_poly.entity_id
_entity_poly.type
_entity_poly.pdbx_seq_one_letter_code
_entity_poly.pdbx_strand_id
1 'polypeptide(L)'
;MVLKLDFSGMNTANMESLQKDFHYRVRASIKEVFSTYISLLGKESYKTFLEKSENMLISQMINELKSAAMESGQKIYTFIDEYDHFANKLASEGRETFVKDLVSRTGFVREFYEQMKIASGEGALERFYITGVSPIMLDELSSGFNIMSDMTTHLNFNEMLGFTEGEVKDVLDKVSDSCYTDKNKEEVFQDLVNYYNGYKFNSKATKTIFNSDMVLYFFQYFDDVGKYPDEILDLNVKTDYSKLRGLIVGSSGKEQLKEIIQELNIKNELTFRLVHRFTFENRLGPDELRSLLYFFGLLTMGNFPGQYVAPNYVIRVLHWEYLQKFLEESG
;
A
#
# COMPACT_ATOMS: atom_id res chain seq x y z
N MET A 1 -5.63 12.51 -20.08
CA MET A 1 -6.44 12.89 -18.91
C MET A 1 -6.17 11.91 -17.78
N VAL A 2 -6.43 12.30 -16.53
CA VAL A 2 -6.15 11.48 -15.34
C VAL A 2 -7.43 11.25 -14.56
N LEU A 3 -7.74 9.98 -14.27
CA LEU A 3 -8.75 9.55 -13.30
C LEU A 3 -8.02 9.07 -12.04
N LYS A 4 -8.11 9.86 -10.97
CA LYS A 4 -7.53 9.50 -9.66
C LYS A 4 -8.65 9.02 -8.74
N LEU A 5 -8.46 7.85 -8.11
CA LEU A 5 -9.35 7.26 -7.12
C LEU A 5 -8.54 6.99 -5.85
N ASP A 6 -9.20 7.14 -4.71
CA ASP A 6 -8.64 6.83 -3.39
C ASP A 6 -9.74 6.12 -2.57
N PHE A 7 -9.45 4.91 -2.14
CA PHE A 7 -10.37 4.06 -1.37
C PHE A 7 -10.03 3.96 0.13
N SER A 8 -9.17 4.87 0.62
CA SER A 8 -8.89 5.04 2.05
C SER A 8 -10.14 5.50 2.82
N GLY A 9 -10.29 5.03 4.07
CA GLY A 9 -11.34 5.52 4.97
C GLY A 9 -12.78 5.20 4.55
N MET A 10 -13.01 4.19 3.71
CA MET A 10 -14.37 3.85 3.29
C MET A 10 -15.27 3.37 4.45
N ASN A 11 -16.56 3.71 4.36
CA ASN A 11 -17.55 3.29 5.35
C ASN A 11 -17.81 1.80 5.25
N THR A 12 -17.25 1.08 6.21
CA THR A 12 -17.20 -0.38 6.21
C THR A 12 -18.28 -0.99 7.11
N ALA A 13 -19.16 -0.19 7.73
CA ALA A 13 -20.14 -0.65 8.73
C ALA A 13 -21.01 -1.81 8.24
N ASN A 14 -21.54 -1.73 7.01
CA ASN A 14 -22.26 -2.80 6.35
C ASN A 14 -22.08 -2.71 4.82
N MET A 15 -22.52 -3.76 4.11
CA MET A 15 -22.37 -3.87 2.65
C MET A 15 -23.01 -2.69 1.90
N GLU A 16 -24.21 -2.27 2.31
CA GLU A 16 -24.94 -1.16 1.68
C GLU A 16 -24.18 0.17 1.83
N SER A 17 -23.67 0.45 3.03
CA SER A 17 -22.91 1.67 3.31
C SER A 17 -21.61 1.72 2.53
N LEU A 18 -20.92 0.58 2.43
CA LEU A 18 -19.69 0.45 1.67
C LEU A 18 -19.94 0.63 0.16
N GLN A 19 -21.00 0.00 -0.37
CA GLN A 19 -21.39 0.15 -1.76
C GLN A 19 -21.74 1.61 -2.09
N LYS A 20 -22.51 2.28 -1.22
CA LYS A 20 -22.85 3.70 -1.40
C LYS A 20 -21.62 4.60 -1.41
N ASP A 21 -20.69 4.40 -0.47
CA ASP A 21 -19.46 5.20 -0.41
C ASP A 21 -18.54 4.92 -1.61
N PHE A 22 -18.37 3.65 -2.00
CA PHE A 22 -17.64 3.29 -3.21
C PHE A 22 -18.23 3.95 -4.46
N HIS A 23 -19.54 3.87 -4.62
CA HIS A 23 -20.27 4.50 -5.72
C HIS A 23 -20.08 6.02 -5.73
N TYR A 24 -20.17 6.65 -4.55
CA TYR A 24 -19.94 8.08 -4.39
C TYR A 24 -18.52 8.49 -4.81
N ARG A 25 -17.49 7.75 -4.39
CA ARG A 25 -16.08 8.03 -4.72
C ARG A 25 -15.79 7.91 -6.21
N VAL A 26 -16.32 6.88 -6.86
CA VAL A 26 -16.20 6.72 -8.31
C VAL A 26 -16.86 7.89 -9.02
N ARG A 27 -18.10 8.24 -8.64
CA ARG A 27 -18.83 9.38 -9.23
C ARG A 27 -18.08 10.70 -9.04
N ALA A 28 -17.59 10.97 -7.83
CA ALA A 28 -16.86 12.19 -7.51
C ALA A 28 -15.59 12.31 -8.35
N SER A 29 -14.83 11.22 -8.48
CA SER A 29 -13.58 11.18 -9.27
C SER A 29 -13.83 11.39 -10.76
N ILE A 30 -14.89 10.77 -11.31
CA ILE A 30 -15.28 10.98 -12.71
C ILE A 30 -15.77 12.42 -12.93
N LYS A 31 -16.56 12.97 -12.00
CA LYS A 31 -16.98 14.38 -12.03
C LYS A 31 -15.78 15.32 -12.08
N GLU A 32 -14.74 15.04 -11.29
CA GLU A 32 -13.50 15.82 -11.25
C GLU A 32 -12.75 15.76 -12.58
N VAL A 33 -12.72 14.60 -13.26
CA VAL A 33 -12.16 14.48 -14.61
C VAL A 33 -12.90 15.39 -15.58
N PHE A 34 -14.23 15.34 -15.60
CA PHE A 34 -15.02 16.21 -16.49
C PHE A 34 -14.82 17.70 -16.18
N SER A 35 -14.75 18.10 -14.90
CA SER A 35 -14.53 19.50 -14.54
C SER A 35 -13.11 19.98 -14.89
N THR A 36 -12.10 19.16 -14.62
CA THR A 36 -10.69 19.51 -14.83
C THR A 36 -10.34 19.57 -16.32
N TYR A 37 -10.86 18.63 -17.10
CA TYR A 37 -10.60 18.51 -18.54
C TYR A 37 -11.77 19.02 -19.39
N ILE A 38 -12.58 19.95 -18.86
CA ILE A 38 -13.79 20.47 -19.53
C ILE A 38 -13.49 21.10 -20.90
N SER A 39 -12.31 21.69 -21.08
CA SER A 39 -11.86 22.26 -22.35
C SER A 39 -11.59 21.21 -23.43
N LEU A 40 -11.25 19.99 -23.02
CA LEU A 40 -10.99 18.85 -23.92
C LEU A 40 -12.27 18.04 -24.16
N LEU A 41 -13.04 17.79 -23.10
CA LEU A 41 -14.23 16.93 -23.12
C LEU A 41 -15.50 17.63 -23.58
N GLY A 42 -15.52 18.97 -23.55
CA GLY A 42 -16.67 19.78 -23.90
C GLY A 42 -17.62 20.03 -22.73
N LYS A 43 -18.23 21.22 -22.71
CA LYS A 43 -19.17 21.65 -21.66
C LYS A 43 -20.45 20.81 -21.63
N GLU A 44 -20.96 20.39 -22.79
CA GLU A 44 -22.18 19.59 -22.89
C GLU A 44 -22.02 18.19 -22.30
N SER A 45 -20.86 17.55 -22.50
CA SER A 45 -20.54 16.24 -21.90
C SER A 45 -20.50 16.34 -20.37
N TYR A 46 -19.87 17.39 -19.82
CA TYR A 46 -19.87 17.63 -18.38
C TYR A 46 -21.28 17.85 -17.83
N LYS A 47 -22.08 18.69 -18.49
CA LYS A 47 -23.45 18.98 -18.08
C LYS A 47 -24.32 17.71 -18.10
N THR A 48 -24.22 16.92 -19.16
CA THR A 48 -24.93 15.64 -19.31
C THR A 48 -24.57 14.67 -18.19
N PHE A 49 -23.28 14.56 -17.86
CA PHE A 49 -22.83 13.73 -16.74
C PHE A 49 -23.41 14.22 -15.41
N LEU A 50 -23.40 15.52 -15.13
CA LEU A 50 -23.96 16.06 -13.89
C LEU A 50 -25.46 15.77 -13.73
N GLU A 51 -26.23 15.89 -14.82
CA GLU A 51 -27.69 15.68 -14.80
C GLU A 51 -28.06 14.21 -14.55
N LYS A 52 -27.24 13.26 -14.99
CA LYS A 52 -27.59 11.82 -14.95
C LYS A 52 -26.84 11.01 -13.89
N SER A 53 -25.65 11.46 -13.48
CA SER A 53 -24.72 10.67 -12.66
C SER A 53 -25.25 10.28 -11.28
N GLU A 54 -26.30 10.95 -10.78
CA GLU A 54 -26.87 10.64 -9.47
C GLU A 54 -27.51 9.25 -9.40
N ASN A 55 -28.12 8.80 -10.50
CA ASN A 55 -28.84 7.52 -10.59
C ASN A 55 -28.14 6.49 -11.49
N MET A 56 -26.98 6.83 -12.03
CA MET A 56 -26.20 5.92 -12.88
C MET A 56 -25.52 4.86 -12.05
N LEU A 57 -25.48 3.62 -12.55
CA LEU A 57 -24.58 2.58 -12.06
C LEU A 57 -23.12 2.94 -12.37
N ILE A 58 -22.17 2.33 -11.64
CA ILE A 58 -20.73 2.48 -11.89
C ILE A 58 -20.37 2.17 -13.34
N SER A 59 -20.90 1.08 -13.89
CA SER A 59 -20.72 0.71 -15.29
C SER A 59 -21.20 1.80 -16.26
N GLN A 60 -22.32 2.45 -15.97
CA GLN A 60 -22.82 3.56 -16.79
C GLN A 60 -21.90 4.79 -16.67
N MET A 61 -21.45 5.14 -15.47
CA MET A 61 -20.54 6.28 -15.27
C MET A 61 -19.19 6.09 -15.97
N ILE A 62 -18.61 4.89 -15.91
CA ILE A 62 -17.37 4.55 -16.62
C ILE A 62 -17.59 4.64 -18.14
N ASN A 63 -18.73 4.15 -18.65
CA ASN A 63 -19.05 4.24 -20.06
C ASN A 63 -19.23 5.68 -20.55
N GLU A 64 -19.85 6.57 -19.78
CA GLU A 64 -19.96 7.99 -20.13
C GLU A 64 -18.58 8.65 -20.21
N LEU A 65 -17.72 8.40 -19.21
CA LEU A 65 -16.34 8.91 -19.22
C LEU A 65 -15.54 8.39 -20.43
N LYS A 66 -15.68 7.09 -20.71
CA LYS A 66 -15.07 6.41 -21.85
C LYS A 66 -15.48 7.05 -23.17
N SER A 67 -16.80 7.20 -23.40
CA SER A 67 -17.34 7.80 -24.62
C SER A 67 -16.84 9.23 -24.81
N ALA A 68 -16.89 10.06 -23.76
CA ALA A 68 -16.40 11.43 -23.82
C ALA A 68 -14.90 11.51 -24.15
N ALA A 69 -14.09 10.60 -23.61
CA ALA A 69 -12.66 10.52 -23.93
C ALA A 69 -12.43 10.11 -25.39
N MET A 70 -13.14 9.09 -25.89
CA MET A 70 -13.02 8.62 -27.27
C MET A 70 -13.46 9.69 -28.29
N GLU A 71 -14.60 10.35 -28.05
CA GLU A 71 -15.13 11.41 -28.91
C GLU A 71 -14.19 12.63 -29.01
N SER A 72 -13.48 12.94 -27.91
CA SER A 72 -12.50 14.02 -27.86
C SER A 72 -11.08 13.60 -28.29
N GLY A 73 -10.90 12.34 -28.72
CA GLY A 73 -9.59 11.79 -29.08
C GLY A 73 -8.60 11.73 -27.91
N GLN A 74 -9.09 11.78 -26.68
CA GLN A 74 -8.29 11.77 -25.46
C GLN A 74 -8.17 10.36 -24.88
N LYS A 75 -7.06 10.14 -24.17
CA LYS A 75 -6.81 8.90 -23.42
C LYS A 75 -6.86 9.15 -21.91
N ILE A 76 -7.28 8.12 -21.17
CA ILE A 76 -7.38 8.15 -19.71
C ILE A 76 -6.24 7.33 -19.10
N TYR A 77 -5.56 7.94 -18.13
CA TYR A 77 -4.64 7.28 -17.21
C TYR A 77 -5.36 7.16 -15.87
N THR A 78 -5.47 5.95 -15.34
CA THR A 78 -6.14 5.71 -14.07
C THR A 78 -5.12 5.40 -12.98
N PHE A 79 -5.27 6.07 -11.84
CA PHE A 79 -4.53 5.79 -10.60
C PHE A 79 -5.55 5.47 -9.50
N ILE A 80 -5.38 4.34 -8.82
CA ILE A 80 -6.19 3.96 -7.67
C ILE A 80 -5.27 3.78 -6.48
N ASP A 81 -5.45 4.59 -5.45
CA ASP A 81 -4.74 4.44 -4.19
C ASP A 81 -5.58 3.69 -3.15
N GLU A 82 -4.90 3.01 -2.23
CA GLU A 82 -5.51 2.26 -1.13
C GLU A 82 -6.58 1.25 -1.60
N TYR A 83 -6.32 0.58 -2.73
CA TYR A 83 -7.31 -0.28 -3.42
C TYR A 83 -7.85 -1.44 -2.57
N ASP A 84 -7.11 -1.82 -1.54
CA ASP A 84 -7.38 -2.94 -0.64
C ASP A 84 -7.75 -2.49 0.79
N HIS A 85 -7.75 -1.18 1.08
CA HIS A 85 -7.92 -0.65 2.43
C HIS A 85 -9.19 -1.16 3.13
N PHE A 86 -10.33 -1.11 2.44
CA PHE A 86 -11.61 -1.60 2.96
C PHE A 86 -11.63 -3.11 3.19
N ALA A 87 -10.97 -3.88 2.32
CA ALA A 87 -10.86 -5.31 2.45
C ALA A 87 -9.99 -5.69 3.64
N ASN A 88 -8.87 -4.98 3.84
CA ASN A 88 -8.01 -5.13 5.00
C ASN A 88 -8.78 -4.82 6.30
N LYS A 89 -9.59 -3.76 6.31
CA LYS A 89 -10.42 -3.42 7.48
C LYS A 89 -11.45 -4.52 7.79
N LEU A 90 -12.23 -4.95 6.80
CA LEU A 90 -13.21 -6.04 6.97
C LEU A 90 -12.55 -7.34 7.43
N ALA A 91 -11.40 -7.66 6.83
CA ALA A 91 -10.58 -8.80 7.21
C ALA A 91 -10.12 -8.72 8.65
N SER A 92 -9.68 -7.55 9.10
CA SER A 92 -9.22 -7.37 10.47
C SER A 92 -10.33 -7.47 11.52
N GLU A 93 -11.58 -7.31 11.11
CA GLU A 93 -12.75 -7.42 11.98
C GLU A 93 -13.39 -8.82 11.94
N GLY A 94 -12.75 -9.81 11.29
CA GLY A 94 -13.28 -11.16 11.16
C GLY A 94 -14.54 -11.24 10.29
N ARG A 95 -14.67 -10.35 9.29
CA ARG A 95 -15.81 -10.30 8.37
C ARG A 95 -15.42 -10.84 6.99
N GLU A 96 -14.81 -12.02 6.93
CA GLU A 96 -14.29 -12.60 5.69
C GLU A 96 -15.40 -12.89 4.67
N THR A 97 -16.58 -13.28 5.13
CA THR A 97 -17.76 -13.48 4.26
C THR A 97 -18.12 -12.20 3.53
N PHE A 98 -18.08 -11.05 4.22
CA PHE A 98 -18.34 -9.75 3.57
C PHE A 98 -17.30 -9.47 2.50
N VAL A 99 -16.03 -9.78 2.75
CA VAL A 99 -15.01 -9.54 1.73
C VAL A 99 -15.24 -10.45 0.52
N LYS A 100 -15.54 -11.75 0.72
CA LYS A 100 -15.89 -12.66 -0.37
C LYS A 100 -17.07 -12.16 -1.20
N ASP A 101 -18.10 -11.60 -0.56
CA ASP A 101 -19.28 -11.07 -1.26
C ASP A 101 -18.91 -9.87 -2.16
N LEU A 102 -17.93 -9.04 -1.78
CA LEU A 102 -17.45 -7.89 -2.56
C LEU A 102 -16.79 -8.27 -3.88
N VAL A 103 -16.09 -9.41 -3.89
CA VAL A 103 -15.28 -9.88 -5.02
C VAL A 103 -15.88 -11.09 -5.74
N SER A 104 -17.00 -11.60 -5.21
CA SER A 104 -17.87 -12.58 -5.86
C SER A 104 -18.31 -12.13 -7.26
N ARG A 105 -18.86 -13.06 -8.05
CA ARG A 105 -19.37 -12.78 -9.41
C ARG A 105 -20.40 -11.65 -9.46
N THR A 106 -21.10 -11.37 -8.36
CA THR A 106 -22.12 -10.31 -8.25
C THR A 106 -21.64 -9.10 -7.44
N GLY A 107 -20.38 -9.07 -7.04
CA GLY A 107 -19.82 -8.00 -6.23
C GLY A 107 -19.56 -6.71 -7.00
N PHE A 108 -19.90 -5.57 -6.42
CA PHE A 108 -19.76 -4.26 -7.07
C PHE A 108 -18.30 -3.85 -7.31
N VAL A 109 -17.35 -4.34 -6.50
CA VAL A 109 -15.92 -4.07 -6.70
C VAL A 109 -15.45 -4.80 -7.95
N ARG A 110 -15.82 -6.07 -8.11
CA ARG A 110 -15.53 -6.85 -9.32
C ARG A 110 -16.11 -6.18 -10.57
N GLU A 111 -17.37 -5.75 -10.53
CA GLU A 111 -18.02 -5.05 -11.64
C GLU A 111 -17.21 -3.82 -12.06
N PHE A 112 -16.77 -2.99 -11.10
CA PHE A 112 -15.94 -1.82 -11.38
C PHE A 112 -14.68 -2.18 -12.17
N TYR A 113 -13.89 -3.16 -11.72
CA TYR A 113 -12.66 -3.54 -12.42
C TYR A 113 -12.94 -4.17 -13.79
N GLU A 114 -13.99 -4.99 -13.93
CA GLU A 114 -14.39 -5.54 -15.24
C GLU A 114 -14.71 -4.41 -16.24
N GLN A 115 -15.37 -3.33 -15.80
CA GLN A 115 -15.65 -2.17 -16.66
C GLN A 115 -14.38 -1.40 -17.03
N MET A 116 -13.43 -1.25 -16.10
CA MET A 116 -12.12 -0.67 -16.41
C MET A 116 -11.36 -1.50 -17.45
N LYS A 117 -11.51 -2.84 -17.42
CA LYS A 117 -10.88 -3.73 -18.41
C LYS A 117 -11.44 -3.51 -19.79
N ILE A 118 -12.78 -3.44 -19.88
CA ILE A 118 -13.50 -3.19 -21.13
C ILE A 118 -13.05 -1.84 -21.70
N ALA A 119 -13.03 -0.78 -20.89
CA ALA A 119 -12.57 0.54 -21.32
C ALA A 119 -11.10 0.56 -21.80
N SER A 120 -10.24 -0.29 -21.23
CA SER A 120 -8.87 -0.45 -21.70
C SER A 120 -8.79 -1.22 -23.03
N GLY A 121 -9.55 -2.31 -23.17
CA GLY A 121 -9.63 -3.09 -24.41
C GLY A 121 -10.19 -2.29 -25.60
N GLU A 122 -11.06 -1.32 -25.34
CA GLU A 122 -11.62 -0.40 -26.34
C GLU A 122 -10.72 0.82 -26.62
N GLY A 123 -9.58 0.96 -25.93
CA GLY A 123 -8.57 1.98 -26.20
C GLY A 123 -8.82 3.36 -25.57
N ALA A 124 -9.86 3.51 -24.75
CA ALA A 124 -10.11 4.76 -24.01
C ALA A 124 -9.19 4.90 -22.79
N LEU A 125 -8.92 3.78 -22.10
CA LEU A 125 -8.03 3.70 -20.95
C LEU A 125 -6.66 3.16 -21.40
N GLU A 126 -5.64 4.02 -21.35
CA GLU A 126 -4.29 3.72 -21.84
C GLU A 126 -3.41 3.03 -20.80
N ARG A 127 -3.47 3.48 -19.54
CA ARG A 127 -2.71 2.90 -18.42
C ARG A 127 -3.53 2.88 -17.14
N PHE A 128 -3.31 1.85 -16.34
CA PHE A 128 -3.98 1.60 -15.08
C PHE A 128 -2.92 1.27 -14.02
N TYR A 129 -2.87 2.05 -12.96
CA TYR A 129 -1.95 1.88 -11.83
C TYR A 129 -2.76 1.79 -10.54
N ILE A 130 -2.45 0.81 -9.71
CA ILE A 130 -3.05 0.69 -8.37
C ILE A 130 -1.97 0.51 -7.32
N THR A 131 -2.19 1.12 -6.16
CA THR A 131 -1.32 1.06 -4.99
C THR A 131 -2.14 0.69 -3.77
N GLY A 132 -1.52 -0.11 -2.89
CA GLY A 132 -2.14 -0.61 -1.67
C GLY A 132 -1.10 -1.35 -0.83
N VAL A 133 -1.53 -1.93 0.27
CA VAL A 133 -0.60 -2.49 1.27
C VAL A 133 -0.53 -4.02 1.19
N SER A 134 -1.66 -4.71 1.06
CA SER A 134 -1.79 -6.16 1.15
C SER A 134 -2.30 -6.78 -0.14
N PRO A 135 -1.82 -7.97 -0.54
CA PRO A 135 -2.31 -8.66 -1.73
C PRO A 135 -3.63 -9.42 -1.51
N ILE A 136 -4.35 -9.18 -0.41
CA ILE A 136 -5.58 -9.88 -0.02
C ILE A 136 -6.65 -9.92 -1.14
N MET A 137 -6.76 -8.84 -1.91
CA MET A 137 -7.80 -8.69 -2.94
C MET A 137 -7.32 -9.09 -4.34
N LEU A 138 -6.01 -9.27 -4.55
CA LEU A 138 -5.43 -9.37 -5.90
C LEU A 138 -5.85 -10.64 -6.64
N ASP A 139 -6.04 -11.76 -5.94
CA ASP A 139 -6.38 -13.01 -6.62
C ASP A 139 -7.78 -12.94 -7.25
N GLU A 140 -8.77 -12.43 -6.51
CA GLU A 140 -10.14 -12.33 -7.00
C GLU A 140 -10.29 -11.23 -8.07
N LEU A 141 -9.56 -10.11 -7.91
CA LEU A 141 -9.44 -9.06 -8.93
C LEU A 141 -8.82 -9.59 -10.23
N SER A 142 -7.87 -10.52 -10.15
CA SER A 142 -7.18 -11.05 -11.33
C SER A 142 -8.09 -11.87 -12.26
N SER A 143 -9.22 -12.40 -11.77
CA SER A 143 -10.21 -13.09 -12.61
C SER A 143 -11.06 -12.12 -13.44
N GLY A 144 -11.40 -10.95 -12.88
CA GLY A 144 -12.13 -9.87 -13.57
C GLY A 144 -11.20 -8.93 -14.38
N PHE A 145 -9.94 -8.85 -13.99
CA PHE A 145 -8.96 -7.86 -14.49
C PHE A 145 -7.58 -8.48 -14.76
N ASN A 146 -7.55 -9.57 -15.52
CA ASN A 146 -6.35 -10.37 -15.85
C ASN A 146 -5.28 -9.69 -16.74
N ILE A 147 -5.33 -8.36 -16.90
CA ILE A 147 -4.38 -7.58 -17.71
C ILE A 147 -3.31 -6.89 -16.86
N MET A 148 -3.34 -7.07 -15.53
CA MET A 148 -2.38 -6.47 -14.62
C MET A 148 -1.05 -7.19 -14.58
N SER A 149 0.01 -6.40 -14.50
CA SER A 149 1.36 -6.85 -14.16
C SER A 149 1.68 -6.42 -12.73
N ASP A 150 2.09 -7.35 -11.88
CA ASP A 150 2.57 -7.03 -10.53
C ASP A 150 3.98 -6.45 -10.61
N MET A 151 4.13 -5.20 -10.15
CA MET A 151 5.40 -4.47 -10.16
C MET A 151 6.06 -4.39 -8.77
N THR A 152 5.44 -4.99 -7.74
CA THR A 152 5.83 -4.81 -6.33
C THR A 152 7.29 -5.18 -6.06
N THR A 153 7.79 -6.21 -6.75
CA THR A 153 9.18 -6.70 -6.62
C THR A 153 10.01 -6.43 -7.86
N HIS A 154 9.58 -5.53 -8.74
CA HIS A 154 10.28 -5.25 -9.99
C HIS A 154 11.54 -4.40 -9.73
N LEU A 155 12.69 -4.86 -10.22
CA LEU A 155 14.01 -4.28 -9.92
C LEU A 155 14.08 -2.75 -10.13
N ASN A 156 13.57 -2.27 -11.26
CA ASN A 156 13.60 -0.84 -11.61
C ASN A 156 12.80 0.06 -10.67
N PHE A 157 11.89 -0.51 -9.85
CA PHE A 157 11.07 0.23 -8.91
C PHE A 157 11.62 0.17 -7.48
N ASN A 158 12.72 -0.55 -7.22
CA ASN A 158 13.28 -0.71 -5.90
C ASN A 158 13.61 0.64 -5.23
N GLU A 159 14.18 1.57 -5.98
CA GLU A 159 14.56 2.90 -5.46
C GLU A 159 13.36 3.86 -5.36
N MET A 160 12.18 3.53 -5.90
CA MET A 160 11.02 4.43 -5.89
C MET A 160 10.23 4.42 -4.57
N LEU A 161 10.50 3.45 -3.69
CA LEU A 161 9.68 3.18 -2.50
C LEU A 161 10.20 3.84 -1.22
N GLY A 162 11.17 4.74 -1.33
CA GLY A 162 11.86 5.36 -0.20
C GLY A 162 12.99 6.27 -0.68
N PHE A 163 13.78 6.79 0.26
CA PHE A 163 14.93 7.64 -0.10
C PHE A 163 16.19 6.82 -0.34
N THR A 164 16.96 7.21 -1.32
CA THR A 164 18.31 6.69 -1.55
C THR A 164 19.31 7.33 -0.58
N GLU A 165 20.46 6.68 -0.38
CA GLU A 165 21.56 7.28 0.40
C GLU A 165 21.99 8.66 -0.13
N GLY A 166 21.93 8.88 -1.44
CA GLY A 166 22.23 10.18 -2.05
C GLY A 166 21.24 11.25 -1.61
N GLU A 167 19.94 10.95 -1.69
CA GLU A 167 18.90 11.90 -1.27
C GLU A 167 18.97 12.23 0.22
N VAL A 168 19.27 11.25 1.07
CA VAL A 168 19.44 11.49 2.52
C VAL A 168 20.67 12.37 2.79
N LYS A 169 21.78 12.16 2.07
CA LYS A 169 22.97 13.02 2.16
C LYS A 169 22.68 14.44 1.69
N ASP A 170 21.94 14.60 0.60
CA ASP A 170 21.54 15.92 0.09
C ASP A 170 20.67 16.70 1.09
N VAL A 171 19.89 16.01 1.93
CA VAL A 171 19.15 16.64 3.03
C VAL A 171 20.08 17.00 4.19
N LEU A 172 20.98 16.10 4.60
CA LEU A 172 21.99 16.38 5.63
C LEU A 172 22.83 17.62 5.31
N ASP A 173 23.20 17.80 4.04
CA ASP A 173 24.00 18.95 3.62
C ASP A 173 23.28 20.28 3.76
N LYS A 174 21.94 20.27 3.86
CA LYS A 174 21.10 21.45 4.07
C LYS A 174 20.83 21.75 5.54
N VAL A 175 21.06 20.80 6.44
CA VAL A 175 20.91 21.01 7.88
C VAL A 175 22.01 21.95 8.38
N SER A 176 21.65 22.87 9.28
CA SER A 176 22.59 23.84 9.85
C SER A 176 23.76 23.14 10.56
N ASP A 177 24.99 23.63 10.32
CA ASP A 177 26.20 23.12 10.98
C ASP A 177 26.11 23.21 12.52
N SER A 178 25.26 24.10 13.06
CA SER A 178 25.01 24.23 14.50
C SER A 178 24.34 23.02 15.14
N CYS A 179 23.66 22.17 14.37
CA CYS A 179 23.03 20.95 14.88
C CYS A 179 24.05 19.83 15.16
N TYR A 180 25.25 19.92 14.58
CA TYR A 180 26.32 18.93 14.72
C TYR A 180 27.23 19.27 15.90
N THR A 181 26.68 19.21 17.11
CA THR A 181 27.40 19.55 18.35
C THR A 181 28.31 18.41 18.81
N ASP A 182 27.76 17.21 18.92
CA ASP A 182 28.46 16.03 19.48
C ASP A 182 28.89 15.02 18.40
N LYS A 183 28.24 15.05 17.23
CA LYS A 183 28.50 14.14 16.10
C LYS A 183 28.68 14.93 14.82
N ASN A 184 29.59 14.49 13.97
CA ASN A 184 29.75 15.05 12.63
C ASN A 184 28.72 14.49 11.64
N LYS A 185 28.62 15.11 10.45
CA LYS A 185 27.67 14.71 9.39
C LYS A 185 27.73 13.23 9.03
N GLU A 186 28.93 12.64 8.95
CA GLU A 186 29.10 11.23 8.59
C GLU A 186 28.63 10.31 9.72
N GLU A 187 28.89 10.65 10.98
CA GLU A 187 28.38 9.89 12.13
C GLU A 187 26.84 9.91 12.18
N VAL A 188 26.23 11.07 11.91
CA VAL A 188 24.76 11.18 11.82
C VAL A 188 24.21 10.35 10.67
N PHE A 189 24.88 10.39 9.51
CA PHE A 189 24.48 9.58 8.37
C PHE A 189 24.54 8.07 8.68
N GLN A 190 25.59 7.59 9.34
CA GLN A 190 25.71 6.18 9.71
C GLN A 190 24.66 5.75 10.73
N ASP A 191 24.28 6.63 11.67
CA ASP A 191 23.16 6.36 12.56
C ASP A 191 21.85 6.23 11.78
N LEU A 192 21.56 7.14 10.83
CA LEU A 192 20.38 7.05 9.97
C LEU A 192 20.37 5.77 9.13
N VAL A 193 21.53 5.34 8.62
CA VAL A 193 21.67 4.07 7.90
C VAL A 193 21.25 2.92 8.81
N ASN A 194 21.76 2.87 10.04
CA ASN A 194 21.43 1.83 11.00
C ASN A 194 19.96 1.87 11.44
N TYR A 195 19.39 3.05 11.62
CA TYR A 195 18.02 3.22 12.11
C TYR A 195 16.97 3.00 11.03
N TYR A 196 17.17 3.48 9.81
CA TYR A 196 16.10 3.61 8.83
C TYR A 196 16.40 3.03 7.43
N ASN A 197 17.66 2.75 7.08
CA ASN A 197 18.04 2.15 5.79
C ASN A 197 18.07 0.61 5.85
N GLY A 198 17.86 -0.04 4.72
CA GLY A 198 18.01 -1.48 4.55
C GLY A 198 16.84 -2.13 3.82
N TYR A 199 15.83 -1.34 3.43
CA TYR A 199 14.74 -1.83 2.59
C TYR A 199 15.24 -2.16 1.18
N LYS A 200 14.78 -3.31 0.69
CA LYS A 200 15.13 -3.91 -0.59
C LYS A 200 13.98 -4.81 -1.02
N PHE A 201 13.38 -4.48 -2.16
CA PHE A 201 12.17 -5.13 -2.68
C PHE A 201 12.47 -6.06 -3.87
N ASN A 202 13.73 -6.17 -4.27
CA ASN A 202 14.21 -7.16 -5.21
C ASN A 202 15.57 -7.71 -4.78
N SER A 203 15.75 -9.03 -4.75
CA SER A 203 17.02 -9.67 -4.35
C SER A 203 18.23 -9.29 -5.22
N LYS A 204 18.00 -8.85 -6.47
CA LYS A 204 19.05 -8.38 -7.39
C LYS A 204 19.33 -6.88 -7.27
N ALA A 205 18.59 -6.14 -6.44
CA ALA A 205 18.87 -4.73 -6.23
C ALA A 205 20.21 -4.56 -5.50
N THR A 206 21.04 -3.65 -6.00
CA THR A 206 22.36 -3.34 -5.44
C THR A 206 22.29 -2.27 -4.36
N LYS A 207 21.20 -1.51 -4.31
CA LYS A 207 20.97 -0.45 -3.33
C LYS A 207 19.81 -0.79 -2.41
N THR A 208 19.95 -0.38 -1.17
CA THR A 208 18.83 -0.31 -0.23
C THR A 208 18.31 1.12 -0.16
N ILE A 209 17.11 1.26 0.37
CA ILE A 209 16.49 2.56 0.60
C ILE A 209 16.10 2.74 2.06
N PHE A 210 15.99 4.01 2.44
CA PHE A 210 15.48 4.44 3.73
C PHE A 210 13.96 4.52 3.70
N ASN A 211 13.35 4.25 4.85
CA ASN A 211 11.97 4.68 5.10
C ASN A 211 11.92 6.21 5.07
N SER A 212 11.21 6.79 4.10
CA SER A 212 11.14 8.24 3.90
C SER A 212 10.53 8.96 5.09
N ASP A 213 9.46 8.41 5.67
CA ASP A 213 8.72 9.06 6.75
C ASP A 213 9.57 9.15 8.02
N MET A 214 10.28 8.07 8.34
CA MET A 214 11.20 8.05 9.49
C MET A 214 12.38 9.01 9.32
N VAL A 215 12.91 9.12 8.11
CA VAL A 215 13.98 10.07 7.80
C VAL A 215 13.48 11.51 7.91
N LEU A 216 12.29 11.81 7.38
CA LEU A 216 11.67 13.14 7.51
C LEU A 216 11.38 13.50 8.96
N TYR A 217 10.84 12.56 9.74
CA TYR A 217 10.62 12.71 11.18
C TYR A 217 11.92 13.08 11.91
N PHE A 218 12.99 12.33 11.66
CA PHE A 218 14.29 12.61 12.25
C PHE A 218 14.80 14.00 11.88
N PHE A 219 14.76 14.36 10.60
CA PHE A 219 15.26 15.66 10.15
C PHE A 219 14.47 16.82 10.69
N GLN A 220 13.15 16.70 10.79
CA GLN A 220 12.31 17.72 11.40
C GLN A 220 12.75 18.00 12.84
N TYR A 221 12.95 16.95 13.65
CA TYR A 221 13.40 17.10 15.03
C TYR A 221 14.84 17.61 15.12
N PHE A 222 15.73 17.10 14.26
CA PHE A 222 17.15 17.45 14.27
C PHE A 222 17.39 18.91 13.83
N ASP A 223 16.58 19.44 12.91
CA ASP A 223 16.62 20.85 12.50
C ASP A 223 16.01 21.77 13.57
N ASP A 224 14.86 21.39 14.16
CA ASP A 224 14.15 22.21 15.16
C ASP A 224 14.88 22.27 16.51
N VAL A 225 15.44 21.15 16.98
CA VAL A 225 15.98 21.00 18.35
C VAL A 225 17.51 20.91 18.37
N GLY A 226 18.15 20.57 17.25
CA GLY A 226 19.59 20.34 17.18
C GLY A 226 20.04 19.07 17.92
N LYS A 227 19.14 18.11 18.13
CA LYS A 227 19.37 16.83 18.82
C LYS A 227 18.61 15.71 18.14
N TYR A 228 18.93 14.47 18.47
CA TYR A 228 18.16 13.33 17.99
C TYR A 228 16.81 13.25 18.71
N PRO A 229 15.77 12.70 18.06
CA PRO A 229 14.53 12.36 18.74
C PRO A 229 14.78 11.41 19.91
N ASP A 230 14.10 11.64 21.04
CA ASP A 230 14.14 10.70 22.19
C ASP A 230 13.54 9.34 21.80
N GLU A 231 12.47 9.35 20.98
CA GLU A 231 11.89 8.17 20.37
C GLU A 231 12.29 8.10 18.89
N ILE A 232 13.16 7.15 18.53
CA ILE A 232 13.64 6.98 17.14
C ILE A 232 12.52 6.50 16.20
N LEU A 233 11.42 5.97 16.74
CA LEU A 233 10.24 5.57 15.97
C LEU A 233 9.19 6.68 16.00
N ASP A 234 8.76 7.13 14.83
CA ASP A 234 7.53 7.93 14.76
C ASP A 234 6.31 7.03 15.07
N LEU A 235 5.63 7.34 16.18
CA LEU A 235 4.40 6.66 16.59
C LEU A 235 3.31 6.70 15.51
N ASN A 236 3.33 7.67 14.60
CA ASN A 236 2.39 7.77 13.48
C ASN A 236 2.70 6.77 12.34
N VAL A 237 3.95 6.33 12.22
CA VAL A 237 4.39 5.33 11.23
C VAL A 237 4.30 3.91 11.80
N LYS A 238 3.89 3.77 13.07
CA LYS A 238 3.61 2.47 13.66
C LYS A 238 2.59 1.77 12.77
N THR A 239 3.04 0.70 12.11
CA THR A 239 2.21 -0.19 11.30
C THR A 239 0.91 -0.40 12.07
N ASP A 240 -0.24 -0.22 11.42
CA ASP A 240 -1.51 -0.42 12.09
C ASP A 240 -1.66 -1.90 12.46
N TYR A 241 -1.11 -2.24 13.62
CA TYR A 241 -1.07 -3.59 14.11
C TYR A 241 -2.47 -4.10 14.40
N SER A 242 -3.50 -3.24 14.50
CA SER A 242 -4.88 -3.70 14.57
C SER A 242 -5.28 -4.49 13.31
N LYS A 243 -4.71 -4.14 12.14
CA LYS A 243 -4.85 -4.91 10.89
C LYS A 243 -4.19 -6.29 11.00
N LEU A 244 -2.98 -6.35 11.57
CA LEU A 244 -2.31 -7.62 11.89
C LEU A 244 -3.09 -8.45 12.90
N ARG A 245 -3.60 -7.81 13.96
CA ARG A 245 -4.34 -8.47 15.05
C ARG A 245 -5.48 -9.28 14.47
N GLY A 246 -6.32 -8.63 13.65
CA GLY A 246 -7.47 -9.22 13.01
C GLY A 246 -7.15 -10.39 12.06
N LEU A 247 -6.04 -10.29 11.32
CA LEU A 247 -5.58 -11.35 10.42
C LEU A 247 -4.97 -12.54 11.17
N ILE A 248 -4.42 -12.32 12.36
CA ILE A 248 -3.76 -13.31 13.21
C ILE A 248 -4.76 -13.92 14.24
N VAL A 249 -6.04 -13.51 14.24
CA VAL A 249 -7.06 -14.02 15.18
C VAL A 249 -7.34 -15.50 14.94
N GLY A 250 -6.62 -16.34 15.70
CA GLY A 250 -6.75 -17.79 15.74
C GLY A 250 -5.54 -18.37 16.49
N SER A 251 -5.72 -19.50 17.19
CA SER A 251 -4.62 -20.15 17.92
C SER A 251 -3.45 -20.53 17.00
N SER A 252 -3.73 -20.90 15.75
CA SER A 252 -2.73 -21.24 14.74
C SER A 252 -1.91 -20.04 14.26
N GLY A 253 -2.53 -18.89 14.02
CA GLY A 253 -1.83 -17.68 13.55
C GLY A 253 -0.89 -17.12 14.61
N LYS A 254 -1.31 -17.11 15.88
CA LYS A 254 -0.47 -16.71 17.01
C LYS A 254 0.75 -17.61 17.17
N GLU A 255 0.57 -18.92 17.04
CA GLU A 255 1.69 -19.86 17.16
C GLU A 255 2.70 -19.70 16.01
N GLN A 256 2.21 -19.54 14.78
CA GLN A 256 3.09 -19.25 13.64
C GLN A 256 3.86 -17.93 13.83
N LEU A 257 3.22 -16.88 14.35
CA LEU A 257 3.91 -15.61 14.63
C LEU A 257 5.00 -15.81 15.70
N LYS A 258 4.73 -16.60 16.76
CA LYS A 258 5.74 -16.95 17.77
C LYS A 258 6.94 -17.67 17.15
N GLU A 259 6.69 -18.68 16.32
CA GLU A 259 7.73 -19.41 15.61
C GLU A 259 8.58 -18.49 14.73
N ILE A 260 7.93 -17.58 13.97
CA ILE A 260 8.61 -16.59 13.12
C ILE A 260 9.53 -15.68 13.96
N ILE A 261 9.03 -15.16 15.09
CA ILE A 261 9.81 -14.28 15.97
C ILE A 261 11.01 -15.03 16.57
N GLN A 262 10.81 -16.28 17.02
CA GLN A 262 11.89 -17.12 17.54
C GLN A 262 12.95 -17.40 16.48
N GLU A 263 12.53 -17.74 15.27
CA GLU A 263 13.44 -18.01 14.16
C GLU A 263 14.28 -16.77 13.82
N LEU A 264 13.66 -15.59 13.74
CA LEU A 264 14.36 -14.32 13.51
C LEU A 264 15.33 -13.97 14.64
N ASN A 265 14.96 -14.20 15.90
CA ASN A 265 15.85 -13.93 17.03
C ASN A 265 17.10 -14.82 17.04
N ILE A 266 16.99 -16.05 16.52
CA ILE A 266 18.11 -17.02 16.48
C ILE A 266 18.96 -16.82 15.23
N LYS A 267 18.33 -16.70 14.06
CA LYS A 267 19.01 -16.72 12.76
C LYS A 267 19.24 -15.33 12.16
N ASN A 268 18.54 -14.30 12.65
CA ASN A 268 18.43 -12.97 12.04
C ASN A 268 17.85 -12.96 10.61
N GLU A 269 17.27 -14.08 10.17
CA GLU A 269 16.70 -14.22 8.83
C GLU A 269 15.57 -15.25 8.81
N LEU A 270 14.72 -15.16 7.78
CA LEU A 270 13.71 -16.14 7.42
C LEU A 270 13.96 -16.61 5.99
N THR A 271 13.54 -17.84 5.71
CA THR A 271 13.48 -18.36 4.34
C THR A 271 12.06 -18.80 4.02
N PHE A 272 11.46 -18.22 2.98
CA PHE A 272 10.11 -18.59 2.51
C PHE A 272 9.88 -18.18 1.06
N ARG A 273 8.81 -18.70 0.45
CA ARG A 273 8.36 -18.23 -0.86
C ARG A 273 7.42 -17.03 -0.69
N LEU A 274 7.76 -15.89 -1.30
CA LEU A 274 6.86 -14.74 -1.30
C LEU A 274 5.58 -15.05 -2.08
N VAL A 275 4.46 -15.01 -1.38
CA VAL A 275 3.13 -15.24 -1.94
C VAL A 275 2.52 -13.88 -2.26
N HIS A 276 2.38 -13.59 -3.55
CA HIS A 276 1.87 -12.32 -4.09
C HIS A 276 0.34 -12.25 -4.18
N ARG A 277 -0.36 -13.35 -3.91
CA ARG A 277 -1.82 -13.47 -4.05
C ARG A 277 -2.34 -14.35 -2.92
N PHE A 278 -3.12 -13.76 -2.03
CA PHE A 278 -3.76 -14.51 -0.95
C PHE A 278 -5.17 -14.89 -1.37
N THR A 279 -5.56 -16.13 -1.10
CA THR A 279 -6.97 -16.53 -1.16
C THR A 279 -7.56 -16.44 0.24
N PHE A 280 -8.83 -16.03 0.35
CA PHE A 280 -9.53 -15.98 1.64
C PHE A 280 -9.65 -17.35 2.31
N GLU A 281 -9.53 -18.43 1.54
CA GLU A 281 -9.59 -19.81 2.01
C GLU A 281 -8.28 -20.28 2.66
N ASN A 282 -7.13 -19.68 2.31
CA ASN A 282 -5.80 -20.13 2.74
C ASN A 282 -4.99 -19.04 3.49
N ARG A 283 -5.64 -18.07 4.13
CA ARG A 283 -5.00 -16.85 4.67
C ARG A 283 -3.82 -17.03 5.63
N LEU A 284 -3.60 -18.22 6.19
CA LEU A 284 -2.65 -18.44 7.28
C LEU A 284 -1.82 -19.71 7.09
N GLY A 285 -1.40 -19.97 5.85
CA GLY A 285 -0.24 -20.83 5.65
C GLY A 285 1.04 -20.14 6.15
N PRO A 286 2.10 -20.92 6.45
CA PRO A 286 3.36 -20.38 6.97
C PRO A 286 4.02 -19.33 6.05
N ASP A 287 3.87 -19.46 4.74
CA ASP A 287 4.47 -18.55 3.76
C ASP A 287 3.60 -17.29 3.57
N GLU A 288 2.28 -17.40 3.68
CA GLU A 288 1.32 -16.29 3.58
C GLU A 288 1.51 -15.31 4.73
N LEU A 289 1.63 -15.80 5.98
CA LEU A 289 1.89 -14.92 7.13
C LEU A 289 3.25 -14.22 7.02
N ARG A 290 4.29 -14.95 6.61
CA ARG A 290 5.62 -14.36 6.36
C ARG A 290 5.59 -13.32 5.23
N SER A 291 4.83 -13.59 4.18
CA SER A 291 4.61 -12.66 3.07
C SER A 291 3.87 -11.40 3.54
N LEU A 292 2.87 -11.53 4.40
CA LEU A 292 2.15 -10.40 4.98
C LEU A 292 3.09 -9.48 5.78
N LEU A 293 3.99 -10.06 6.58
CA LEU A 293 5.01 -9.28 7.32
C LEU A 293 5.95 -8.52 6.37
N TYR A 294 6.30 -9.10 5.22
CA TYR A 294 7.03 -8.41 4.16
C TYR A 294 6.23 -7.24 3.58
N PHE A 295 4.97 -7.45 3.19
CA PHE A 295 4.12 -6.38 2.64
C PHE A 295 3.84 -5.25 3.64
N PHE A 296 3.87 -5.53 4.94
CA PHE A 296 3.74 -4.53 5.98
C PHE A 296 5.06 -3.80 6.31
N GLY A 297 6.11 -4.03 5.52
CA GLY A 297 7.40 -3.35 5.69
C GLY A 297 8.18 -3.81 6.92
N LEU A 298 7.79 -4.95 7.50
CA LEU A 298 8.44 -5.51 8.67
C LEU A 298 9.56 -6.50 8.30
N LEU A 299 9.52 -7.02 7.09
CA LEU A 299 10.60 -7.80 6.47
C LEU A 299 10.98 -7.17 5.13
N THR A 300 12.21 -7.44 4.70
CA THR A 300 12.76 -6.99 3.41
C THR A 300 13.53 -8.14 2.75
N MET A 301 13.78 -8.07 1.45
CA MET A 301 14.56 -9.10 0.76
C MET A 301 16.04 -9.04 1.18
N GLY A 302 16.60 -10.22 1.49
CA GLY A 302 18.01 -10.42 1.77
C GLY A 302 18.88 -10.47 0.50
N ASN A 303 20.06 -11.07 0.62
CA ASN A 303 21.04 -11.18 -0.47
C ASN A 303 20.77 -12.38 -1.40
N PHE A 304 20.04 -13.38 -0.91
CA PHE A 304 19.72 -14.57 -1.68
C PHE A 304 18.21 -14.67 -1.97
N PRO A 305 17.80 -15.24 -3.13
CA PRO A 305 16.39 -15.48 -3.41
C PRO A 305 15.71 -16.29 -2.30
N GLY A 306 14.59 -15.79 -1.79
CA GLY A 306 13.82 -16.43 -0.71
C GLY A 306 14.31 -16.09 0.70
N GLN A 307 15.43 -15.37 0.86
CA GLN A 307 15.90 -14.87 2.14
C GLN A 307 15.22 -13.54 2.48
N TYR A 308 14.78 -13.40 3.73
CA TYR A 308 14.17 -12.17 4.25
C TYR A 308 14.72 -11.82 5.62
N VAL A 309 14.91 -10.54 5.87
CA VAL A 309 15.50 -10.03 7.11
C VAL A 309 14.71 -8.82 7.62
N ALA A 310 14.92 -8.42 8.86
CA ALA A 310 14.49 -7.10 9.32
C ALA A 310 15.36 -6.03 8.61
N PRO A 311 14.78 -4.96 8.05
CA PRO A 311 15.51 -3.98 7.25
C PRO A 311 16.51 -3.18 8.07
N ASN A 312 16.16 -2.80 9.29
CA ASN A 312 16.95 -1.88 10.11
C ASN A 312 16.72 -2.11 11.60
N TYR A 313 17.45 -1.35 12.43
CA TYR A 313 17.36 -1.42 13.89
C TYR A 313 15.95 -1.16 14.41
N VAL A 314 15.26 -0.15 13.86
CA VAL A 314 13.94 0.29 14.33
C VAL A 314 12.89 -0.81 14.13
N ILE A 315 12.86 -1.44 12.96
CA ILE A 315 11.98 -2.58 12.70
C ILE A 315 12.38 -3.79 13.55
N ARG A 316 13.68 -4.05 13.73
CA ARG A 316 14.13 -5.21 14.49
C ARG A 316 13.82 -5.12 15.99
N VAL A 317 13.95 -3.96 16.61
CA VAL A 317 13.83 -3.81 18.06
C VAL A 317 12.43 -3.35 18.43
N LEU A 318 12.02 -2.18 17.95
CA LEU A 318 10.80 -1.52 18.44
C LEU A 318 9.53 -2.20 17.94
N HIS A 319 9.50 -2.58 16.65
CA HIS A 319 8.35 -3.28 16.10
C HIS A 319 8.22 -4.71 16.63
N TRP A 320 9.34 -5.41 16.90
CA TRP A 320 9.30 -6.81 17.35
C TRP A 320 8.98 -6.92 18.83
N GLU A 321 9.52 -6.01 19.66
CA GLU A 321 9.10 -5.90 21.06
C GLU A 321 7.59 -5.65 21.16
N TYR A 322 7.03 -4.83 20.26
CA TYR A 322 5.59 -4.62 20.20
C TYR A 322 4.82 -5.90 19.81
N LEU A 323 5.30 -6.66 18.81
CA LEU A 323 4.69 -7.93 18.44
C LEU A 323 4.79 -8.99 19.55
N GLN A 324 5.89 -9.01 20.30
CA GLN A 324 6.06 -9.89 21.46
C GLN A 324 5.08 -9.53 22.59
N LYS A 325 5.02 -8.24 22.97
CA LYS A 325 4.03 -7.76 23.96
C LYS A 325 2.60 -8.08 23.53
N PHE A 326 2.30 -7.94 22.24
CA PHE A 326 0.99 -8.32 21.71
C PHE A 326 0.66 -9.81 21.92
N LEU A 327 1.63 -10.71 21.73
CA LEU A 327 1.45 -12.14 21.97
C LEU A 327 1.24 -12.47 23.46
N GLU A 328 1.81 -11.67 24.37
CA GLU A 328 1.66 -11.81 25.82
C GLU A 328 0.31 -11.27 26.31
N GLU A 329 -0.12 -10.10 25.85
CA GLU A 329 -1.40 -9.46 26.23
C GLU A 329 -2.64 -10.20 25.69
N SER A 330 -2.47 -10.97 24.61
CA SER A 330 -3.54 -11.73 23.97
C SER A 330 -3.63 -13.19 24.44
N GLY A 331 -2.89 -13.54 25.51
CA GLY A 331 -2.75 -14.89 26.07
C GLY A 331 -3.82 -15.25 27.09
#